data_AF-A0A5M6DJ03-F1
#
_entry.id   AF-A0A5M6DJ03-F1
#
_cell.length_a   1.000
_cell.length_b   1.000
_cell.length_c   1.000
_cell.angle_alpha   90.00
_cell.angle_beta   90.00
_cell.angle_gamma   90.00
#
_symmetry.space_group_name_H-M   'P 1'
#
loop_
_entity.id
_entity.type
_entity.pdbx_description
1 polymer ?
#
loop_
_entity_poly.entity_id
_entity_poly.type
_entity_poly.pdbx_seq_one_letter_code
_entity_poly.pdbx_strand_id
1 'polypeptide(L)'
;MNKTVTVDEAISKGHRMVNYPVMVIMFGIIGLTLYLGVQKLIPTWCFPVGFVLAFILAWLWWSFMITKWRLWAFDNVRNVHELKKRAIQEKLVWADNSIFEKTEIRTATDKEKLSLLQNKFRQDDLFQDDLRVTNETVIYYSKGKNFVEMAAMLGCLGVGIYLLLETDSYILGSILSIVGAYFGFKEYKEATNTEPQIILNDKGIKTISTDFYDWNDIENEEVINEGSGKHTHYYLTYDHPDGAEHLQIDDYDTDQRSLNKLLILYRGRSKKKTARR
;
A
#
# COMPACT_ATOMS: atom_id res chain seq x y z
N MET A 1 2.31 -32.51 8.66
CA MET A 1 2.93 -31.16 8.69
C MET A 1 2.42 -30.38 7.49
N ASN A 2 1.50 -29.45 7.69
CA ASN A 2 0.99 -28.61 6.60
C ASN A 2 2.11 -27.69 6.13
N LYS A 3 2.26 -27.52 4.81
CA LYS A 3 3.18 -26.55 4.20
C LYS A 3 2.88 -25.17 4.79
N THR A 4 3.87 -24.53 5.43
CA THR A 4 3.73 -23.15 5.88
C THR A 4 3.59 -22.25 4.68
N VAL A 5 2.50 -21.48 4.64
CA VAL A 5 2.20 -20.55 3.55
C VAL A 5 3.00 -19.26 3.77
N THR A 6 3.49 -18.66 2.69
CA THR A 6 4.19 -17.37 2.78
C THR A 6 3.23 -16.22 3.12
N VAL A 7 3.75 -15.13 3.66
CA VAL A 7 2.92 -13.94 3.96
C VAL A 7 2.25 -13.42 2.69
N ASP A 8 2.97 -13.38 1.58
CA ASP A 8 2.43 -12.94 0.27
C ASP A 8 1.24 -13.78 -0.21
N GLU A 9 1.38 -15.11 -0.15
CA GLU A 9 0.30 -16.03 -0.54
C GLU A 9 -0.91 -15.88 0.38
N ALA A 10 -0.69 -15.64 1.68
CA ALA A 10 -1.77 -15.45 2.64
C ALA A 10 -2.56 -14.15 2.40
N ILE A 11 -1.85 -13.04 2.12
CA ILE A 11 -2.48 -11.76 1.76
C ILE A 11 -3.23 -11.85 0.44
N SER A 12 -2.61 -12.44 -0.60
CA SER A 12 -3.26 -12.68 -1.89
C SER A 12 -4.54 -13.51 -1.76
N LYS A 13 -4.49 -14.58 -0.94
CA LYS A 13 -5.67 -15.38 -0.63
C LYS A 13 -6.75 -14.55 0.08
N GLY A 14 -6.35 -13.63 0.95
CA GLY A 14 -7.24 -12.67 1.61
C GLY A 14 -8.02 -11.82 0.62
N HIS A 15 -7.34 -11.17 -0.31
CA HIS A 15 -8.03 -10.39 -1.36
C HIS A 15 -9.00 -11.25 -2.19
N ARG A 16 -8.61 -12.49 -2.51
CA ARG A 16 -9.47 -13.40 -3.27
C ARG A 16 -10.69 -13.89 -2.48
N MET A 17 -10.56 -14.10 -1.17
CA MET A 17 -11.66 -14.56 -0.31
C MET A 17 -12.59 -13.42 0.12
N VAL A 18 -12.05 -12.21 0.25
CA VAL A 18 -12.74 -11.07 0.86
C VAL A 18 -13.03 -10.02 -0.20
N ASN A 19 -12.01 -9.34 -0.74
CA ASN A 19 -12.20 -8.15 -1.57
C ASN A 19 -12.85 -8.45 -2.93
N TYR A 20 -12.46 -9.52 -3.62
CA TYR A 20 -13.05 -9.84 -4.93
C TYR A 20 -14.54 -10.17 -4.84
N PRO A 21 -15.01 -11.06 -3.94
CA PRO A 21 -16.44 -11.24 -3.75
C PRO A 21 -17.18 -9.97 -3.34
N VAL A 22 -16.59 -9.13 -2.48
CA VAL A 22 -17.16 -7.82 -2.11
C VAL A 22 -17.39 -6.94 -3.34
N MET A 23 -16.39 -6.84 -4.23
CA MET A 23 -16.54 -6.10 -5.49
C MET A 23 -17.61 -6.71 -6.39
N VAL A 24 -17.64 -8.05 -6.52
CA VAL A 24 -18.65 -8.75 -7.33
C VAL A 24 -20.05 -8.53 -6.79
N ILE A 25 -20.26 -8.60 -5.47
CA ILE A 25 -21.57 -8.32 -4.85
C ILE A 25 -21.95 -6.86 -5.09
N MET A 26 -21.05 -5.92 -4.83
CA MET A 26 -21.33 -4.49 -4.94
C MET A 26 -21.65 -4.08 -6.39
N PHE A 27 -20.76 -4.37 -7.34
CA PHE A 27 -20.97 -4.00 -8.74
C PHE A 27 -21.98 -4.89 -9.44
N GLY A 28 -22.12 -6.16 -9.04
CA GLY A 28 -23.11 -7.07 -9.59
C GLY A 28 -24.54 -6.63 -9.26
N ILE A 29 -24.82 -6.26 -8.00
CA ILE A 29 -26.15 -5.79 -7.61
C ILE A 29 -26.46 -4.41 -8.22
N ILE A 30 -25.50 -3.49 -8.21
CA ILE A 30 -25.68 -2.16 -8.84
C ILE A 30 -25.93 -2.33 -10.35
N GLY A 31 -25.10 -3.13 -11.04
CA GLY A 31 -25.24 -3.40 -12.46
C GLY A 31 -26.55 -4.08 -12.82
N LEU A 32 -26.99 -5.06 -12.01
CA LEU A 32 -28.27 -5.72 -12.18
C LEU A 32 -29.44 -4.75 -12.00
N THR A 33 -29.37 -3.90 -10.98
CA THR A 33 -30.42 -2.90 -10.71
C THR A 33 -30.52 -1.90 -11.87
N LEU A 34 -29.38 -1.40 -12.36
CA LEU A 34 -29.32 -0.52 -13.53
C LEU A 34 -29.89 -1.20 -14.78
N TYR A 35 -29.49 -2.44 -15.05
CA TYR A 35 -29.96 -3.21 -16.20
C TYR A 35 -31.48 -3.41 -16.17
N LEU A 36 -32.04 -3.87 -15.04
CA LEU A 36 -33.48 -4.06 -14.87
C LEU A 36 -34.26 -2.75 -14.99
N GLY A 37 -33.67 -1.64 -14.55
CA GLY A 37 -34.25 -0.31 -14.68
C GLY A 37 -34.30 0.18 -16.13
N VAL A 38 -33.23 -0.04 -16.92
CA VAL A 38 -33.22 0.27 -18.36
C VAL A 38 -34.28 -0.53 -19.12
N GLN A 39 -34.48 -1.79 -18.75
CA GLN A 39 -35.54 -2.64 -19.30
C GLN A 39 -36.96 -2.28 -18.80
N LYS A 40 -37.08 -1.24 -17.96
CA LYS A 40 -38.35 -0.79 -17.33
C LYS A 40 -39.07 -1.89 -16.55
N LEU A 41 -38.35 -2.92 -16.09
CA LEU A 41 -38.90 -4.02 -15.29
C LEU A 41 -39.08 -3.64 -13.82
N ILE A 42 -38.33 -2.64 -13.36
CA ILE A 42 -38.41 -2.11 -12.00
C ILE A 42 -38.66 -0.59 -12.01
N PRO A 43 -39.39 -0.05 -11.02
CA PRO A 43 -39.54 1.39 -10.85
C PRO A 43 -38.22 2.11 -10.56
N THR A 44 -38.13 3.38 -10.93
CA THR A 44 -36.95 4.25 -10.73
C THR A 44 -36.56 4.41 -9.25
N TRP A 45 -37.51 4.29 -8.32
CA TRP A 45 -37.22 4.35 -6.87
C TRP A 45 -36.44 3.13 -6.35
N CYS A 46 -36.38 2.04 -7.11
CA CYS A 46 -35.62 0.86 -6.74
C CYS A 46 -34.09 1.05 -6.89
N PHE A 47 -33.62 2.06 -7.63
CA PHE A 47 -32.17 2.35 -7.76
C PHE A 47 -31.49 2.64 -6.42
N PRO A 48 -31.94 3.61 -5.60
CA PRO A 48 -31.32 3.85 -4.29
C PRO A 48 -31.44 2.63 -3.36
N VAL A 49 -32.54 1.86 -3.45
CA VAL A 49 -32.71 0.65 -2.66
C VAL A 49 -31.70 -0.43 -3.06
N GLY A 50 -31.49 -0.64 -4.35
CA GLY A 50 -30.48 -1.57 -4.87
C GLY A 50 -29.07 -1.18 -4.43
N PHE A 51 -28.76 0.12 -4.41
CA PHE A 51 -27.47 0.62 -3.91
C PHE A 51 -27.26 0.34 -2.42
N VAL A 52 -28.27 0.62 -1.59
CA VAL A 52 -28.23 0.33 -0.14
C VAL A 52 -28.11 -1.18 0.10
N LEU A 53 -28.87 -1.99 -0.62
CA LEU A 53 -28.81 -3.45 -0.51
C LEU A 53 -27.43 -4.00 -0.92
N ALA A 54 -26.85 -3.47 -1.99
CA ALA A 54 -25.51 -3.85 -2.45
C ALA A 54 -24.46 -3.60 -1.36
N PHE A 55 -24.52 -2.42 -0.73
CA PHE A 55 -23.62 -2.05 0.35
C PHE A 55 -23.77 -2.98 1.57
N ILE A 56 -25.01 -3.23 2.02
CA ILE A 56 -25.28 -4.08 3.18
C ILE A 56 -24.78 -5.52 2.94
N LEU A 57 -25.08 -6.11 1.78
CA LEU A 57 -24.67 -7.48 1.47
C LEU A 57 -23.14 -7.60 1.32
N ALA A 58 -22.51 -6.63 0.67
CA ALA A 58 -21.06 -6.57 0.56
C ALA A 58 -20.39 -6.45 1.95
N TRP A 59 -20.95 -5.61 2.83
CA TRP A 59 -20.47 -5.42 4.19
C TRP A 59 -20.60 -6.69 5.04
N LEU A 60 -21.74 -7.37 4.98
CA LEU A 60 -21.98 -8.63 5.71
C LEU A 60 -21.03 -9.74 5.24
N TRP A 61 -20.81 -9.85 3.94
CA TRP A 61 -19.85 -10.81 3.39
C TRP A 61 -18.44 -10.53 3.92
N TRP A 62 -17.99 -9.28 3.82
CA TRP A 62 -16.68 -8.85 4.33
C TRP A 62 -16.52 -9.20 5.82
N SER A 63 -17.51 -8.83 6.64
CA SER A 63 -17.52 -9.02 8.09
C SER A 63 -17.40 -10.49 8.53
N PHE A 64 -18.01 -11.41 7.79
CA PHE A 64 -17.90 -12.85 8.06
C PHE A 64 -16.60 -13.44 7.52
N MET A 65 -16.26 -13.15 6.27
CA MET A 65 -15.14 -13.78 5.58
C MET A 65 -13.78 -13.33 6.08
N ILE A 66 -13.66 -12.10 6.61
CA ILE A 66 -12.40 -11.61 7.17
C ILE A 66 -12.00 -12.42 8.42
N THR A 67 -12.96 -12.80 9.28
CA THR A 67 -12.72 -13.68 10.43
C THR A 67 -12.22 -15.06 9.98
N LYS A 68 -12.85 -15.65 8.94
CA LYS A 68 -12.45 -16.95 8.40
C LYS A 68 -11.05 -16.90 7.76
N TRP A 69 -10.76 -15.84 7.02
CA TRP A 69 -9.42 -15.61 6.48
C TRP A 69 -8.40 -15.46 7.61
N ARG A 70 -8.69 -14.66 8.64
CA ARG A 70 -7.78 -14.40 9.78
C ARG A 70 -7.42 -15.70 10.51
N LEU A 71 -8.41 -16.54 10.81
CA LEU A 71 -8.20 -17.86 11.41
C LEU A 71 -7.32 -18.75 10.54
N TRP A 72 -7.62 -18.83 9.24
CA TRP A 72 -6.82 -19.63 8.31
C TRP A 72 -5.39 -19.10 8.19
N ALA A 73 -5.21 -17.78 8.09
CA ALA A 73 -3.91 -17.16 7.89
C ALA A 73 -3.02 -17.33 9.13
N PHE A 74 -3.54 -17.10 10.34
CA PHE A 74 -2.79 -17.32 11.57
C PHE A 74 -2.47 -18.79 11.84
N ASP A 75 -3.30 -19.71 11.36
CA ASP A 75 -3.01 -21.15 11.46
C ASP A 75 -1.88 -21.58 10.50
N ASN A 76 -1.83 -21.02 9.29
CA ASN A 76 -0.97 -21.49 8.21
C ASN A 76 0.31 -20.67 7.97
N VAL A 77 0.39 -19.45 8.48
CA VAL A 77 1.56 -18.57 8.34
C VAL A 77 2.41 -18.62 9.60
N ARG A 78 3.74 -18.68 9.42
CA ARG A 78 4.69 -18.71 10.54
C ARG A 78 4.99 -17.31 11.10
N ASN A 79 5.19 -16.33 10.21
CA ASN A 79 5.52 -14.94 10.53
C ASN A 79 4.23 -14.13 10.71
N VAL A 80 3.62 -14.25 11.89
CA VAL A 80 2.29 -13.67 12.17
C VAL A 80 2.36 -12.16 12.39
N HIS A 81 3.50 -11.62 12.82
CA HIS A 81 3.69 -10.18 13.01
C HIS A 81 3.75 -9.47 11.65
N GLU A 82 4.62 -9.95 10.74
CA GLU A 82 4.70 -9.46 9.37
C GLU A 82 3.34 -9.54 8.67
N LEU A 83 2.64 -10.68 8.79
CA LEU A 83 1.31 -10.86 8.20
C LEU A 83 0.31 -9.83 8.69
N LYS A 84 0.22 -9.60 10.01
CA LYS A 84 -0.73 -8.65 10.58
C LYS A 84 -0.44 -7.22 10.10
N LYS A 85 0.83 -6.81 10.16
CA LYS A 85 1.29 -5.50 9.69
C LYS A 85 0.91 -5.28 8.23
N ARG A 86 1.24 -6.24 7.37
CA ARG A 86 0.93 -6.16 5.94
C ARG A 86 -0.55 -6.20 5.62
N ALA A 87 -1.35 -6.96 6.38
CA ALA A 87 -2.80 -6.99 6.18
C ALA A 87 -3.46 -5.64 6.45
N ILE A 88 -2.93 -4.85 7.39
CA ILE A 88 -3.38 -3.48 7.66
C ILE A 88 -2.91 -2.53 6.54
N GLN A 89 -1.62 -2.59 6.17
CA GLN A 89 -1.04 -1.77 5.10
C GLN A 89 -1.76 -1.97 3.75
N GLU A 90 -2.04 -3.23 3.38
CA GLU A 90 -2.75 -3.58 2.13
C GLU A 90 -4.29 -3.42 2.25
N LYS A 91 -4.79 -2.75 3.31
CA LYS A 91 -6.22 -2.45 3.55
C LYS A 91 -7.13 -3.69 3.50
N LEU A 92 -6.59 -4.86 3.83
CA LEU A 92 -7.35 -6.09 3.93
C LEU A 92 -8.10 -6.16 5.27
N VAL A 93 -7.44 -5.69 6.34
CA VAL A 93 -7.95 -5.63 7.71
C VAL A 93 -7.86 -4.20 8.22
N TRP A 94 -8.79 -3.79 9.08
CA TRP A 94 -8.70 -2.51 9.77
C TRP A 94 -7.64 -2.54 10.88
N ALA A 95 -7.06 -1.39 11.18
CA ALA A 95 -6.17 -1.24 12.34
C ALA A 95 -6.89 -1.66 13.63
N ASP A 96 -6.11 -2.19 14.58
CA ASP A 96 -6.63 -2.61 15.87
C ASP A 96 -7.38 -1.45 16.56
N ASN A 97 -8.46 -1.77 17.28
CA ASN A 97 -9.32 -0.82 17.99
C ASN A 97 -10.18 0.10 17.10
N SER A 98 -10.09 -0.02 15.77
CA SER A 98 -11.00 0.66 14.85
C SER A 98 -12.46 0.21 15.07
N ILE A 99 -13.41 1.13 14.87
CA ILE A 99 -14.85 0.82 14.93
C ILE A 99 -15.20 -0.30 13.95
N PHE A 100 -14.54 -0.32 12.79
CA PHE A 100 -14.80 -1.32 11.77
C PHE A 100 -14.26 -2.71 12.12
N GLU A 101 -13.20 -2.82 12.93
CA GLU A 101 -12.75 -4.11 13.47
C GLU A 101 -13.83 -4.75 14.35
N LYS A 102 -14.60 -3.92 15.09
CA LYS A 102 -15.69 -4.39 15.96
C LYS A 102 -16.90 -4.91 15.18
N THR A 103 -16.99 -4.58 13.88
CA THR A 103 -18.07 -5.06 13.01
C THR A 103 -17.81 -6.45 12.44
N GLU A 104 -16.66 -7.06 12.75
CA GLU A 104 -16.36 -8.45 12.38
C GLU A 104 -17.28 -9.44 13.12
N ILE A 105 -17.94 -10.31 12.38
CA ILE A 105 -18.77 -11.36 12.97
C ILE A 105 -17.85 -12.51 13.40
N ARG A 106 -17.78 -12.75 14.72
CA ARG A 106 -16.96 -13.81 15.34
C ARG A 106 -17.85 -14.72 16.19
N THR A 107 -17.89 -16.02 15.88
CA THR A 107 -18.56 -17.01 16.73
C THR A 107 -17.74 -17.29 18.00
N ALA A 108 -18.34 -17.90 19.02
CA ALA A 108 -17.63 -18.30 20.24
C ALA A 108 -16.43 -19.23 19.94
N THR A 109 -16.62 -20.17 19.01
CA THR A 109 -15.57 -21.08 18.54
C THR A 109 -14.45 -20.36 17.80
N ASP A 110 -14.77 -19.32 17.01
CA ASP A 110 -13.76 -18.52 16.31
C ASP A 110 -12.92 -17.70 17.31
N LYS A 111 -13.53 -17.18 18.38
CA LYS A 111 -12.82 -16.46 19.45
C LYS A 111 -11.84 -17.36 20.21
N GLU A 112 -12.25 -18.57 20.54
CA GLU A 112 -11.38 -19.56 21.21
C GLU A 112 -10.20 -19.95 20.32
N LYS A 113 -10.43 -20.18 19.02
CA LYS A 113 -9.32 -20.47 18.09
C LYS A 113 -8.36 -19.29 17.94
N LEU A 114 -8.86 -18.05 17.89
CA LEU A 114 -8.01 -16.87 17.83
C LEU A 114 -7.17 -16.71 19.10
N SER A 115 -7.71 -16.98 20.29
CA SER A 115 -6.94 -16.91 21.53
C SER A 115 -5.83 -17.97 21.59
N LEU A 116 -6.09 -19.18 21.09
CA LEU A 116 -5.06 -20.21 20.96
C LEU A 116 -3.95 -19.78 19.99
N LEU A 117 -4.32 -19.20 18.84
CA LEU A 117 -3.37 -18.73 17.83
C LEU A 117 -2.60 -17.47 18.28
N GLN A 118 -3.11 -16.74 19.27
CA GLN A 118 -2.42 -15.59 19.85
C GLN A 118 -1.08 -15.97 20.49
N ASN A 119 -0.93 -17.22 20.92
CA ASN A 119 0.37 -17.72 21.40
C ASN A 119 1.47 -17.68 20.34
N LYS A 120 1.15 -17.70 19.04
CA LYS A 120 2.14 -17.56 17.96
C LYS A 120 2.77 -16.17 17.92
N PHE A 121 2.08 -15.14 18.41
CA PHE A 121 2.64 -13.79 18.55
C PHE A 121 3.69 -13.70 19.67
N ARG A 122 3.86 -14.74 20.49
CA ARG A 122 4.97 -14.82 21.46
C ARG A 122 6.28 -15.30 20.84
N GLN A 123 6.22 -15.83 19.61
CA GLN A 123 7.39 -16.34 18.92
C GLN A 123 7.85 -15.31 17.89
N ASP A 124 9.15 -15.06 17.84
CA ASP A 124 9.72 -14.19 16.81
C ASP A 124 9.50 -14.76 15.41
N ASP A 125 9.42 -13.84 14.45
CA ASP A 125 9.31 -14.15 13.03
C ASP A 125 10.62 -14.78 12.53
N LEU A 126 10.51 -15.83 11.72
CA LEU A 126 11.66 -16.49 11.12
C LEU A 126 12.15 -15.69 9.93
N PHE A 127 13.41 -15.24 10.01
CA PHE A 127 14.09 -14.64 8.88
C PHE A 127 14.36 -15.66 7.77
N GLN A 128 13.85 -15.41 6.58
CA GLN A 128 14.14 -16.18 5.37
C GLN A 128 14.86 -15.26 4.37
N ASP A 129 16.07 -15.65 3.98
CA ASP A 129 16.90 -14.88 3.06
C ASP A 129 16.49 -15.17 1.60
N ASP A 130 16.21 -14.11 0.85
CA ASP A 130 15.99 -14.20 -0.60
C ASP A 130 17.30 -13.94 -1.34
N LEU A 131 17.93 -15.02 -1.82
CA LEU A 131 19.21 -14.97 -2.53
C LEU A 131 19.12 -14.29 -3.91
N ARG A 132 17.92 -14.00 -4.42
CA ARG A 132 17.75 -13.28 -5.69
C ARG A 132 18.05 -11.79 -5.54
N VAL A 133 17.90 -11.26 -4.33
CA VAL A 133 18.19 -9.86 -4.04
C VAL A 133 19.69 -9.71 -3.76
N THR A 134 20.32 -8.78 -4.47
CA THR A 134 21.74 -8.46 -4.37
C THR A 134 22.13 -7.98 -2.97
N ASN A 135 23.44 -7.95 -2.68
CA ASN A 135 23.94 -7.45 -1.39
C ASN A 135 23.67 -5.97 -1.17
N GLU A 136 23.43 -5.22 -2.24
CA GLU A 136 23.08 -3.81 -2.22
C GLU A 136 21.94 -3.56 -3.22
N THR A 137 20.96 -2.78 -2.81
CA THR A 137 19.86 -2.29 -3.63
C THR A 137 19.92 -0.78 -3.63
N VAL A 138 19.90 -0.19 -4.82
CA VAL A 138 19.89 1.25 -5.03
C VAL A 138 18.56 1.63 -5.67
N ILE A 139 17.84 2.55 -5.04
CA ILE A 139 16.52 3.03 -5.43
C ILE A 139 16.67 4.44 -6.00
N TYR A 140 16.02 4.69 -7.13
CA TYR A 140 16.07 5.96 -7.86
C TYR A 140 14.67 6.54 -8.03
N TYR A 141 14.58 7.74 -8.59
CA TYR A 141 13.31 8.26 -9.10
C TYR A 141 12.74 7.35 -10.20
N SER A 142 11.41 7.19 -10.20
CA SER A 142 10.71 6.38 -11.20
C SER A 142 10.62 7.14 -12.52
N LYS A 143 11.60 6.87 -13.40
CA LYS A 143 11.61 7.49 -14.74
C LYS A 143 10.28 7.31 -15.48
N GLY A 144 9.68 6.12 -15.39
CA GLY A 144 8.41 5.83 -16.04
C GLY A 144 7.26 6.73 -15.56
N LYS A 145 7.10 6.89 -14.24
CA LYS A 145 6.07 7.78 -13.67
C LYS A 145 6.32 9.22 -14.09
N ASN A 146 7.55 9.70 -13.90
CA ASN A 146 7.91 11.09 -14.16
C ASN A 146 7.76 11.45 -15.64
N PHE A 147 8.07 10.53 -16.58
CA PHE A 147 7.82 10.78 -18.00
C PHE A 147 6.33 10.91 -18.33
N VAL A 148 5.46 10.10 -17.72
CA VAL A 148 4.01 10.17 -17.92
C VAL A 148 3.46 11.47 -17.33
N GLU A 149 3.87 11.84 -16.13
CA GLU A 149 3.44 13.08 -15.47
C GLU A 149 3.96 14.31 -16.23
N MET A 150 5.21 14.31 -16.66
CA MET A 150 5.77 15.36 -17.51
C MET A 150 4.97 15.51 -18.81
N ALA A 151 4.62 14.40 -19.49
CA ALA A 151 3.81 14.45 -20.70
C ALA A 151 2.41 15.05 -20.44
N ALA A 152 1.78 14.69 -19.32
CA ALA A 152 0.50 15.28 -18.92
C ALA A 152 0.63 16.79 -18.65
N MET A 153 1.70 17.22 -17.96
CA MET A 153 1.93 18.64 -17.66
C MET A 153 2.28 19.48 -18.89
N LEU A 154 3.01 18.92 -19.85
CA LEU A 154 3.23 19.54 -21.16
C LEU A 154 1.92 19.66 -21.94
N GLY A 155 1.02 18.68 -21.82
CA GLY A 155 -0.35 18.76 -22.34
C GLY A 155 -1.14 19.91 -21.71
N CYS A 156 -1.11 20.03 -20.38
CA CYS A 156 -1.72 21.15 -19.64
C CYS A 156 -1.15 22.51 -20.07
N LEU A 157 0.16 22.59 -20.26
CA LEU A 157 0.83 23.80 -20.76
C LEU A 157 0.36 24.16 -22.18
N GLY A 158 0.28 23.17 -23.08
CA GLY A 158 -0.22 23.38 -24.45
C GLY A 158 -1.67 23.86 -24.48
N VAL A 159 -2.54 23.27 -23.65
CA VAL A 159 -3.94 23.73 -23.49
C VAL A 159 -3.99 25.13 -22.89
N GLY A 160 -3.15 25.42 -21.90
CA GLY A 160 -3.04 26.75 -21.29
C GLY A 160 -2.67 27.83 -22.31
N ILE A 161 -1.65 27.57 -23.14
CA ILE A 161 -1.21 28.48 -24.20
C ILE A 161 -2.31 28.64 -25.26
N TYR A 162 -2.97 27.54 -25.68
CA TYR A 162 -4.08 27.61 -26.63
C TYR A 162 -5.20 28.51 -26.11
N LEU A 163 -5.60 28.36 -24.84
CA LEU A 163 -6.63 29.21 -24.24
C LEU A 163 -6.22 30.68 -24.16
N LEU A 164 -4.92 30.98 -24.01
CA LEU A 164 -4.42 32.36 -24.03
C LEU A 164 -4.46 32.99 -25.43
N LEU A 165 -4.30 32.19 -26.49
CA LEU A 165 -4.18 32.69 -27.86
C LEU A 165 -5.51 32.72 -28.62
N GLU A 166 -6.37 31.72 -28.41
CA GLU A 166 -7.59 31.49 -29.22
C GLU A 166 -8.89 31.78 -28.47
N THR A 167 -8.84 32.00 -27.15
CA THR A 167 -10.05 32.23 -26.34
C THR A 167 -9.88 33.44 -25.41
N ASP A 168 -10.98 34.08 -25.02
CA ASP A 168 -10.96 35.17 -24.03
C ASP A 168 -10.74 34.69 -22.58
N SER A 169 -10.36 33.42 -22.39
CA SER A 169 -10.16 32.80 -21.07
C SER A 169 -8.75 33.01 -20.53
N TYR A 170 -8.29 34.26 -20.49
CA TYR A 170 -6.91 34.61 -20.13
C TYR A 170 -6.49 34.14 -18.73
N ILE A 171 -7.40 34.20 -17.76
CA ILE A 171 -7.12 33.79 -16.37
C ILE A 171 -6.84 32.30 -16.31
N LEU A 172 -7.72 31.48 -16.89
CA LEU A 172 -7.61 30.02 -16.85
C LEU A 172 -6.43 29.53 -17.69
N GLY A 173 -6.20 30.14 -18.85
CA GLY A 173 -5.02 29.88 -19.69
C GLY A 173 -3.70 30.20 -18.97
N SER A 174 -3.66 31.32 -18.23
CA SER A 174 -2.47 31.70 -17.43
C SER A 174 -2.19 30.70 -16.32
N ILE A 175 -3.22 30.31 -15.56
CA ILE A 175 -3.09 29.34 -14.46
C ILE A 175 -2.58 28.00 -15.00
N LEU A 176 -3.21 27.46 -16.04
CA LEU A 176 -2.81 26.19 -16.63
C LEU A 176 -1.38 26.24 -17.19
N SER A 177 -0.99 27.36 -17.81
CA SER A 177 0.36 27.52 -18.33
C SER A 177 1.41 27.54 -17.21
N ILE A 178 1.16 28.29 -16.13
CA ILE A 178 2.08 28.36 -14.99
C ILE A 178 2.21 26.99 -14.31
N VAL A 179 1.08 26.34 -14.03
CA VAL A 179 1.04 25.01 -13.39
C VAL A 179 1.73 23.98 -14.27
N GLY A 180 1.39 23.91 -15.56
CA GLY A 180 1.99 22.97 -16.49
C GLY A 180 3.50 23.18 -16.66
N ALA A 181 3.96 24.43 -16.73
CA ALA A 181 5.39 24.73 -16.81
C ALA A 181 6.14 24.36 -15.52
N TYR A 182 5.60 24.72 -14.35
CA TYR A 182 6.24 24.43 -13.05
C TYR A 182 6.36 22.93 -12.79
N PHE A 183 5.23 22.20 -12.85
CA PHE A 183 5.24 20.76 -12.62
C PHE A 183 5.96 20.01 -13.74
N GLY A 184 5.84 20.44 -15.00
CA GLY A 184 6.61 19.86 -16.11
C GLY A 184 8.13 19.98 -15.89
N PHE A 185 8.60 21.11 -15.38
CA PHE A 185 10.01 21.29 -15.04
C PHE A 185 10.45 20.45 -13.82
N LYS A 186 9.61 20.36 -12.78
CA LYS A 186 9.84 19.49 -11.62
C LYS A 186 10.03 18.04 -12.09
N GLU A 187 9.11 17.51 -12.87
CA GLU A 187 9.14 16.13 -13.36
C GLU A 187 10.33 15.88 -14.30
N TYR A 188 10.69 16.87 -15.13
CA TYR A 188 11.91 16.81 -15.93
C TYR A 188 13.18 16.70 -15.06
N LYS A 189 13.27 17.50 -14.00
CA LYS A 189 14.41 17.47 -13.08
C LYS A 189 14.53 16.12 -12.39
N GLU A 190 13.42 15.54 -11.95
CA GLU A 190 13.42 14.22 -11.30
C GLU A 190 13.70 13.08 -12.30
N ALA A 191 13.15 13.14 -13.52
CA ALA A 191 13.38 12.14 -14.56
C ALA A 191 14.85 12.10 -15.06
N THR A 192 15.52 13.25 -15.03
CA THR A 192 16.94 13.37 -15.39
C THR A 192 17.88 13.13 -14.22
N ASN A 193 17.37 13.06 -12.99
CA ASN A 193 18.16 12.78 -11.81
C ASN A 193 18.64 11.32 -11.81
N THR A 194 19.96 11.13 -11.77
CA THR A 194 20.59 9.80 -11.67
C THR A 194 21.19 9.53 -10.30
N GLU A 195 21.00 10.44 -9.34
CA GLU A 195 21.48 10.28 -7.98
C GLU A 195 20.63 9.24 -7.24
N PRO A 196 21.27 8.32 -6.51
CA PRO A 196 20.59 7.40 -5.60
C PRO A 196 19.73 8.14 -4.59
N GLN A 197 18.47 7.74 -4.45
CA GLN A 197 17.55 8.29 -3.44
C GLN A 197 17.60 7.48 -2.14
N ILE A 198 17.71 6.16 -2.26
CA ILE A 198 17.88 5.25 -1.11
C ILE A 198 18.89 4.17 -1.50
N ILE A 199 19.87 3.91 -0.63
CA ILE A 199 20.81 2.79 -0.74
C ILE A 199 20.60 1.89 0.46
N LEU A 200 20.29 0.62 0.21
CA LEU A 200 20.09 -0.41 1.23
C LEU A 200 21.07 -1.53 1.00
N ASN A 201 21.80 -1.92 2.05
CA ASN A 201 22.66 -3.09 2.01
C ASN A 201 22.68 -3.79 3.37
N ASP A 202 23.46 -4.86 3.48
CA ASP A 202 23.58 -5.64 4.71
C ASP A 202 24.32 -4.91 5.85
N LYS A 203 24.91 -3.73 5.59
CA LYS A 203 25.57 -2.89 6.59
C LYS A 203 24.64 -1.81 7.12
N GLY A 204 23.76 -1.25 6.28
CA GLY A 204 22.94 -0.11 6.70
C GLY A 204 22.03 0.49 5.63
N ILE A 205 21.58 1.71 5.91
CA ILE A 205 20.71 2.53 5.07
C ILE A 205 21.39 3.88 4.82
N LYS A 206 21.28 4.39 3.60
CA LYS A 206 21.54 5.80 3.26
C LYS A 206 20.37 6.35 2.45
N THR A 207 19.97 7.59 2.71
CA THR A 207 18.96 8.32 1.93
C THR A 207 19.57 9.56 1.27
N ILE A 208 18.76 10.32 0.54
CA ILE A 208 19.15 11.62 -0.02
C ILE A 208 19.35 12.69 1.06
N SER A 209 18.62 12.56 2.17
CA SER A 209 18.52 13.48 3.30
C SER A 209 19.47 13.13 4.43
N THR A 210 19.90 11.86 4.54
CA THR A 210 20.80 11.42 5.60
C THR A 210 22.04 10.72 5.07
N ASP A 211 23.11 10.80 5.86
CA ASP A 211 24.30 9.97 5.64
C ASP A 211 24.02 8.48 5.85
N PHE A 212 25.05 7.67 5.56
CA PHE A 212 24.97 6.22 5.73
C PHE A 212 25.05 5.85 7.21
N TYR A 213 24.00 5.19 7.73
CA TYR A 213 23.95 4.67 9.09
C TYR A 213 23.98 3.14 9.10
N ASP A 214 24.73 2.55 10.03
CA ASP A 214 24.78 1.11 10.23
C ASP A 214 23.48 0.60 10.87
N TRP A 215 23.09 -0.63 10.57
CA TRP A 215 21.90 -1.24 11.17
C TRP A 215 21.95 -1.27 12.71
N ASN A 216 23.13 -1.27 13.33
CA ASN A 216 23.25 -1.20 14.78
C ASN A 216 22.80 0.15 15.37
N ASP A 217 22.85 1.22 14.57
CA ASP A 217 22.49 2.58 14.97
C ASP A 217 21.08 2.97 14.48
N ILE A 218 20.43 2.10 13.70
CA ILE A 218 19.09 2.32 13.15
C ILE A 218 18.06 1.57 13.99
N GLU A 219 17.00 2.29 14.37
CA GLU A 219 15.82 1.75 15.05
C GLU A 219 14.51 2.17 14.36
N ASN A 220 13.43 1.48 14.70
CA ASN A 220 12.06 1.78 14.26
C ASN A 220 11.90 1.94 12.74
N GLU A 221 12.65 1.17 11.95
CA GLU A 221 12.58 1.22 10.50
C GLU A 221 11.22 0.71 9.96
N GLU A 222 10.51 1.57 9.24
CA GLU A 222 9.20 1.24 8.68
C GLU A 222 8.87 2.06 7.44
N VAL A 223 8.05 1.48 6.55
CA VAL A 223 7.35 2.24 5.52
C VAL A 223 5.90 2.46 5.93
N ILE A 224 5.58 3.67 6.35
CA ILE A 224 4.24 4.08 6.78
C ILE A 224 3.46 4.72 5.64
N ASN A 225 2.15 4.82 5.82
CA ASN A 225 1.27 5.60 4.97
C ASN A 225 0.60 6.70 5.80
N GLU A 226 0.58 7.93 5.27
CA GLU A 226 -0.07 9.06 5.92
C GLU A 226 -1.14 9.64 5.00
N GLY A 227 -2.20 10.18 5.61
CA GLY A 227 -3.33 10.78 4.89
C GLY A 227 -4.50 9.83 4.64
N SER A 228 -5.52 10.32 3.92
CA SER A 228 -6.79 9.62 3.73
C SER A 228 -7.27 9.66 2.28
N GLY A 229 -7.80 8.53 1.81
CA GLY A 229 -8.41 8.40 0.49
C GLY A 229 -7.41 8.62 -0.65
N LYS A 230 -7.64 9.68 -1.44
CA LYS A 230 -6.81 10.03 -2.60
C LYS A 230 -5.51 10.78 -2.25
N HIS A 231 -5.37 11.21 -0.99
CA HIS A 231 -4.22 11.99 -0.50
C HIS A 231 -3.39 11.13 0.45
N THR A 232 -3.23 9.84 0.12
CA THR A 232 -2.38 8.94 0.89
C THR A 232 -0.99 8.95 0.27
N HIS A 233 -0.01 9.33 1.06
CA HIS A 233 1.41 9.37 0.71
C HIS A 233 2.17 8.32 1.50
N TYR A 234 3.21 7.74 0.91
CA TYR A 234 4.05 6.73 1.55
C TYR A 234 5.37 7.32 1.99
N TYR A 235 5.79 6.97 3.21
CA TYR A 235 7.01 7.49 3.82
C TYR A 235 7.86 6.35 4.38
N LEU A 236 9.18 6.40 4.13
CA LEU A 236 10.18 5.65 4.87
C LEU A 236 10.54 6.44 6.13
N THR A 237 10.40 5.80 7.29
CA THR A 237 10.75 6.35 8.59
C THR A 237 11.72 5.44 9.32
N TYR A 238 12.73 6.02 9.95
CA TYR A 238 13.63 5.32 10.87
C TYR A 238 14.34 6.31 11.79
N ASP A 239 14.71 5.85 12.98
CA ASP A 239 15.51 6.61 13.93
C ASP A 239 17.00 6.32 13.71
N HIS A 240 17.84 7.34 13.89
CA HIS A 240 19.29 7.28 13.77
C HIS A 240 19.96 8.22 14.81
N PRO A 241 21.28 8.17 15.04
CA PRO A 241 21.93 8.95 16.11
C PRO A 241 21.70 10.46 16.05
N ASP A 242 21.57 11.01 14.84
CA ASP A 242 21.38 12.45 14.60
C ASP A 242 19.89 12.87 14.50
N GLY A 243 18.94 11.95 14.71
CA GLY A 243 17.51 12.27 14.67
C GLY A 243 16.63 11.16 14.12
N ALA A 244 15.56 11.56 13.44
CA ALA A 244 14.64 10.65 12.77
C ALA A 244 14.51 11.07 11.32
N GLU A 245 14.51 10.10 10.42
CA GLU A 245 14.32 10.31 8.99
C GLU A 245 12.84 10.13 8.64
N HIS A 246 12.35 10.97 7.73
CA HIS A 246 10.98 10.92 7.22
C HIS A 246 10.97 11.26 5.72
N LEU A 247 11.15 10.23 4.90
CA LEU A 247 11.37 10.36 3.46
C LEU A 247 10.14 9.91 2.67
N GLN A 248 9.56 10.79 1.86
CA GLN A 248 8.47 10.42 0.95
C GLN A 248 8.99 9.56 -0.21
N ILE A 249 8.30 8.47 -0.54
CA ILE A 249 8.77 7.48 -1.54
C ILE A 249 7.89 7.35 -2.79
N ASP A 250 6.85 8.17 -2.94
CA ASP A 250 5.84 8.04 -4.00
C ASP A 250 6.45 8.12 -5.41
N ASP A 251 7.44 8.99 -5.56
CA ASP A 251 8.10 9.32 -6.84
C ASP A 251 9.25 8.32 -7.16
N TYR A 252 9.49 7.34 -6.31
CA TYR A 252 10.59 6.38 -6.48
C TYR A 252 10.19 5.15 -7.31
N ASP A 253 11.20 4.45 -7.82
CA ASP A 253 11.07 3.22 -8.62
C ASP A 253 10.74 1.98 -7.79
N THR A 254 10.52 2.15 -6.49
CA THR A 254 10.04 1.14 -5.55
C THR A 254 8.64 1.48 -5.05
N ASP A 255 7.94 0.48 -4.51
CA ASP A 255 6.66 0.64 -3.84
C ASP A 255 6.79 0.33 -2.34
N GLN A 256 5.78 0.70 -1.53
CA GLN A 256 5.77 0.45 -0.09
C GLN A 256 6.07 -1.02 0.27
N ARG A 257 5.46 -1.96 -0.44
CA ARG A 257 5.59 -3.40 -0.15
C ARG A 257 6.99 -3.89 -0.49
N SER A 258 7.52 -3.48 -1.64
CA SER A 258 8.85 -3.84 -2.11
C SER A 258 9.93 -3.25 -1.18
N LEU A 259 9.82 -1.98 -0.79
CA LEU A 259 10.73 -1.34 0.14
C LEU A 259 10.70 -2.00 1.53
N ASN A 260 9.51 -2.25 2.08
CA ASN A 260 9.37 -2.91 3.39
C ASN A 260 10.00 -4.32 3.39
N LYS A 261 9.86 -5.07 2.29
CA LYS A 261 10.55 -6.36 2.12
C LYS A 261 12.07 -6.21 2.11
N LEU A 262 12.60 -5.19 1.42
CA LEU A 262 14.04 -4.92 1.41
C LEU A 262 14.57 -4.58 2.80
N LEU A 263 13.85 -3.75 3.57
CA LEU A 263 14.22 -3.42 4.95
C LEU A 263 14.31 -4.68 5.82
N ILE A 264 13.27 -5.52 5.82
CA ILE A 264 13.25 -6.79 6.56
C ILE A 264 14.41 -7.70 6.12
N LEU A 265 14.65 -7.77 4.80
CA LEU A 265 15.69 -8.61 4.24
C LEU A 265 17.10 -8.18 4.70
N TYR A 266 17.43 -6.91 4.54
CA TYR A 266 18.76 -6.39 4.86
C TYR A 266 19.02 -6.35 6.37
N ARG A 267 18.01 -5.98 7.18
CA ARG A 267 18.07 -6.08 8.65
C ARG A 267 18.35 -7.52 9.09
N GLY A 268 17.65 -8.49 8.49
CA GLY A 268 17.87 -9.91 8.78
C GLY A 268 19.25 -10.42 8.37
N ARG A 269 19.77 -9.99 7.22
CA ARG A 269 21.14 -10.28 6.77
C ARG A 269 22.18 -9.70 7.72
N SER A 270 22.00 -8.45 8.17
CA SER A 270 22.88 -7.79 9.14
C SER A 270 22.94 -8.58 10.45
N LYS A 271 21.78 -8.87 11.06
CA LYS A 271 21.70 -9.66 12.31
C LYS A 271 22.39 -11.02 12.19
N LYS A 272 22.22 -11.71 11.05
CA LYS A 272 22.86 -13.01 10.79
C LYS A 272 24.38 -12.90 10.65
N LYS A 273 24.91 -11.78 10.13
CA LYS A 273 26.35 -11.54 10.05
C LYS A 273 26.93 -11.18 11.41
N THR A 274 26.26 -10.35 12.19
CA THR A 274 26.67 -10.01 13.56
C THR A 274 26.70 -11.23 14.46
N ALA A 275 25.70 -12.12 14.37
CA ALA A 275 25.66 -13.37 15.15
C ALA A 275 26.74 -14.41 14.76
N ARG A 276 27.44 -14.23 13.63
CA ARG A 276 28.52 -15.11 13.15
C ARG A 276 29.92 -14.57 13.46
N ARG A 277 30.02 -13.34 13.96
CA ARG A 277 31.26 -12.73 14.44
C ARG A 277 31.41 -13.00 15.92
#